data_AF-Q83VZ9-F1
#
_entry.id   AF-Q83VZ9-F1
#
_cell.length_a   1.000
_cell.length_b   1.000
_cell.length_c   1.000
_cell.angle_alpha   90.00
_cell.angle_beta   90.00
_cell.angle_gamma   90.00
#
_symmetry.space_group_name_H-M   'P 1'
#
loop_
_entity.id
_entity.type
_entity.pdbx_description
1 polymer ?
#
loop_
_entity_poly.entity_id
_entity_poly.type
_entity_poly.pdbx_seq_one_letter_code
_entity_poly.pdbx_strand_id
1 'polypeptide(L)'
;MDGIHDTGGMTGYGPVPYQKDEPFFHYEWEGRTLSILTWMHLKGISWWDKSRFFRESMGNENYVDEIRNSYYTHWLSAAERILVADKIITEEERKHRVQEILEGRYTDRKPSRKFDPAQIEKAIERLHEPHSLALPGAEPSFSLGDKNQSEEYEPAGTHTVPEICA
;
A
#
# COMPACT_ATOMS: atom_id res chain seq x y z
N MET A 1 13.05 -0.49 5.48
CA MET A 1 13.51 -0.10 6.82
C MET A 1 13.37 -1.33 7.67
N ASP A 2 14.20 -1.47 8.69
CA ASP A 2 14.09 -2.58 9.63
C ASP A 2 12.91 -2.31 10.58
N GLY A 3 11.83 -3.09 10.43
CA GLY A 3 10.59 -2.85 11.14
C GLY A 3 9.64 -4.04 11.08
N ILE A 4 8.59 -4.02 11.89
CA ILE A 4 7.71 -5.19 12.14
C ILE A 4 7.00 -5.78 10.90
N HIS A 5 7.09 -5.13 9.75
CA HIS A 5 6.59 -5.65 8.47
C HIS A 5 7.51 -6.72 7.88
N ASP A 6 8.81 -6.68 8.18
CA ASP A 6 9.77 -7.69 7.80
C ASP A 6 9.77 -8.83 8.82
N THR A 7 8.88 -9.79 8.57
CA THR A 7 8.62 -10.89 9.50
C THR A 7 9.28 -12.20 9.08
N GLY A 8 10.18 -12.16 8.08
CA GLY A 8 10.88 -13.32 7.57
C GLY A 8 11.65 -14.05 8.67
N GLY A 9 11.35 -15.33 8.92
CA GLY A 9 12.04 -16.14 9.91
C GLY A 9 11.65 -15.88 11.37
N MET A 10 10.78 -14.90 11.64
CA MET A 10 10.26 -14.65 12.97
C MET A 10 9.32 -15.77 13.43
N THR A 11 9.30 -16.02 14.74
CA THR A 11 8.44 -17.06 15.35
C THR A 11 7.47 -16.43 16.36
N GLY A 12 6.41 -17.16 16.74
CA GLY A 12 5.46 -16.72 17.77
C GLY A 12 4.14 -16.12 17.27
N TYR A 13 3.89 -16.07 15.96
CA TYR A 13 2.61 -15.57 15.39
C TYR A 13 1.44 -16.56 15.49
N GLY A 14 1.70 -17.81 15.86
CA GLY A 14 0.68 -18.85 15.90
C GLY A 14 0.33 -19.42 14.52
N PRO A 15 -0.73 -20.24 14.43
CA PRO A 15 -1.16 -20.85 13.17
C PRO A 15 -1.79 -19.83 12.22
N VAL A 16 -1.65 -20.06 10.91
CA VAL A 16 -2.31 -19.24 9.89
C VAL A 16 -3.83 -19.45 9.98
N PRO A 17 -4.63 -18.39 10.20
CA PRO A 17 -6.09 -18.50 10.16
C PRO A 17 -6.54 -18.80 8.73
N TYR A 18 -7.51 -19.69 8.57
CA TYR A 18 -8.07 -20.06 7.27
C TYR A 18 -9.60 -20.08 7.34
N GLN A 19 -10.22 -19.42 6.36
CA GLN A 19 -11.66 -19.45 6.15
C GLN A 19 -11.93 -19.85 4.70
N LYS A 20 -12.72 -20.91 4.49
CA LYS A 20 -13.01 -21.45 3.16
C LYS A 20 -13.79 -20.45 2.28
N ASP A 21 -14.74 -19.75 2.88
CA ASP A 21 -15.66 -18.85 2.21
C ASP A 21 -15.45 -17.40 2.72
N GLU A 22 -14.22 -16.91 2.63
CA GLU A 22 -13.86 -15.55 3.02
C GLU A 22 -14.40 -14.53 1.99
N PRO A 23 -15.12 -13.47 2.41
CA PRO A 23 -15.55 -12.44 1.49
C PRO A 23 -14.36 -11.59 1.02
N PHE A 24 -14.42 -11.06 -0.20
CA PHE A 24 -13.40 -10.10 -0.68
C PHE A 24 -13.30 -8.85 0.21
N PHE A 25 -14.44 -8.43 0.78
CA PHE A 25 -14.56 -7.30 1.68
C PHE A 25 -15.42 -7.71 2.88
N HIS A 26 -14.86 -7.60 4.09
CA HIS A 26 -15.54 -7.73 5.37
C HIS A 26 -16.38 -6.50 5.70
N TYR A 27 -15.96 -5.32 5.24
CA TYR A 27 -16.65 -4.06 5.47
C TYR A 27 -16.80 -3.25 4.18
N GLU A 28 -17.88 -2.48 4.07
CA GLU A 28 -18.16 -1.66 2.88
C GLU A 28 -17.03 -0.68 2.54
N TRP A 29 -16.35 -0.14 3.56
CA TRP A 29 -15.26 0.82 3.36
C TRP A 29 -14.03 0.20 2.68
N GLU A 30 -13.84 -1.12 2.77
CA GLU A 30 -12.69 -1.79 2.15
C GLU A 30 -12.78 -1.74 0.61
N GLY A 31 -13.97 -1.94 0.05
CA GLY A 31 -14.24 -1.75 -1.37
C GLY A 31 -14.08 -0.28 -1.81
N ARG A 32 -14.39 0.68 -0.92
CA ARG A 32 -14.13 2.11 -1.17
C ARG A 32 -12.63 2.40 -1.19
N THR A 33 -11.84 1.78 -0.31
CA THR A 33 -10.37 1.89 -0.32
C THR A 33 -9.78 1.42 -1.63
N LEU A 34 -10.15 0.22 -2.11
CA LEU A 34 -9.70 -0.26 -3.43
C LEU A 34 -10.10 0.70 -4.57
N SER A 35 -11.29 1.30 -4.48
CA SER A 35 -11.76 2.29 -5.46
C SER A 35 -10.91 3.56 -5.45
N ILE A 36 -10.46 4.04 -4.27
CA ILE A 36 -9.52 5.16 -4.14
C ILE A 36 -8.20 4.82 -4.82
N LEU A 37 -7.65 3.62 -4.60
CA LEU A 37 -6.40 3.20 -5.22
C LEU A 37 -6.51 3.15 -6.75
N THR A 38 -7.62 2.60 -7.25
CA THR A 38 -7.93 2.57 -8.68
C THR A 38 -8.00 3.98 -9.26
N TRP A 39 -8.63 4.92 -8.53
CA TRP A 39 -8.67 6.33 -8.93
C TRP A 39 -7.29 6.99 -8.94
N MET A 40 -6.44 6.72 -7.95
CA MET A 40 -5.07 7.24 -7.90
C MET A 40 -4.26 6.75 -9.11
N HIS A 41 -4.38 5.46 -9.44
CA HIS A 41 -3.75 4.89 -10.64
C HIS A 41 -4.26 5.55 -11.93
N LEU A 42 -5.58 5.74 -12.05
CA LEU A 42 -6.21 6.45 -13.17
C LEU A 42 -5.69 7.88 -13.35
N LYS A 43 -5.31 8.53 -12.25
CA LYS A 43 -4.73 9.87 -12.24
C LYS A 43 -3.23 9.90 -12.54
N GLY A 44 -2.59 8.75 -12.70
CA GLY A 44 -1.14 8.64 -12.88
C GLY A 44 -0.36 8.96 -11.61
N ILE A 45 -1.00 8.85 -10.43
CA ILE A 45 -0.33 9.04 -9.15
C ILE A 45 0.52 7.80 -8.89
N SER A 46 1.82 8.00 -8.67
CA SER A 46 2.74 6.91 -8.32
C SER A 46 2.33 6.31 -6.97
N TRP A 47 2.02 5.02 -6.97
CA TRP A 47 1.47 4.31 -5.82
C TRP A 47 2.47 3.33 -5.21
N TRP A 48 2.95 2.36 -6.00
CA TRP A 48 3.51 1.12 -5.48
C TRP A 48 4.65 1.32 -4.48
N ASP A 49 5.72 2.02 -4.85
CA ASP A 49 6.87 2.18 -3.95
C ASP A 49 6.60 3.16 -2.81
N LYS A 50 5.88 4.27 -3.08
CA LYS A 50 5.46 5.21 -2.04
C LYS A 50 4.57 4.53 -0.99
N SER A 51 3.68 3.63 -1.43
CA SER A 51 2.75 2.93 -0.54
C SER A 51 3.49 1.99 0.40
N ARG A 52 4.54 1.31 -0.09
CA ARG A 52 5.42 0.48 0.75
C ARG A 52 6.09 1.34 1.81
N PHE A 53 6.75 2.43 1.40
CA PHE A 53 7.38 3.37 2.32
C PHE A 53 6.43 3.86 3.41
N PHE A 54 5.26 4.40 3.06
CA PHE A 54 4.34 4.92 4.07
C PHE A 54 3.74 3.85 4.98
N ARG A 55 3.61 2.59 4.52
CA ARG A 55 3.18 1.46 5.36
C ARG A 55 4.26 1.01 6.32
N GLU A 56 5.50 0.99 5.85
CA GLU A 56 6.67 0.63 6.66
C GLU A 56 6.97 1.73 7.70
N SER A 57 6.64 2.99 7.44
CA SER A 57 6.84 4.13 8.35
C SER A 57 5.76 4.30 9.43
N MET A 58 4.78 3.40 9.54
CA MET A 58 3.62 3.60 10.43
C MET A 58 3.95 3.49 11.93
N GLY A 59 5.12 2.95 12.26
CA GLY A 59 5.48 2.56 13.62
C GLY A 59 4.87 1.21 14.00
N ASN A 60 5.56 0.46 14.86
CA ASN A 60 5.24 -0.95 15.11
C ASN A 60 3.84 -1.16 15.71
N GLU A 61 3.44 -0.34 16.69
CA GLU A 61 2.14 -0.46 17.36
C GLU A 61 0.98 -0.23 16.37
N ASN A 62 1.03 0.86 15.61
CA ASN A 62 0.01 1.17 14.61
C ASN A 62 -0.03 0.10 13.51
N TYR A 63 1.12 -0.39 13.04
CA TYR A 63 1.16 -1.41 12.00
C TYR A 63 0.43 -2.69 12.43
N VAL A 64 0.68 -3.16 13.65
CA VAL A 64 0.08 -4.40 14.20
C VAL A 64 -1.40 -4.19 14.54
N ASP A 65 -1.75 -3.08 15.19
CA ASP A 65 -3.14 -2.83 15.58
C ASP A 65 -4.04 -2.55 14.38
N GLU A 66 -3.52 -1.92 13.32
CA GLU A 66 -4.27 -1.75 12.07
C GLU A 66 -4.46 -3.08 11.30
N ILE A 67 -3.44 -3.97 11.26
CA ILE A 67 -3.59 -5.32 10.64
C ILE A 67 -4.68 -6.12 11.34
N ARG A 68 -4.74 -6.05 12.68
CA ARG A 68 -5.71 -6.81 13.47
C ARG A 68 -7.16 -6.49 13.12
N ASN A 69 -7.42 -5.29 12.58
CA ASN A 69 -8.75 -4.87 12.19
C ASN A 69 -9.07 -5.24 10.74
N SER A 70 -8.21 -4.83 9.79
CA SER A 70 -8.34 -5.17 8.37
C SER A 70 -7.06 -4.82 7.61
N TYR A 71 -6.66 -5.68 6.66
CA TYR A 71 -5.55 -5.41 5.75
C TYR A 71 -5.73 -4.11 4.95
N TYR A 72 -6.97 -3.75 4.62
CA TYR A 72 -7.28 -2.52 3.88
C TYR A 72 -7.00 -1.25 4.68
N THR A 73 -6.81 -1.34 6.00
CA THR A 73 -6.47 -0.18 6.84
C THR A 73 -5.11 0.38 6.43
N HIS A 74 -4.14 -0.49 6.16
CA HIS A 74 -2.83 -0.07 5.65
C HIS A 74 -2.92 0.64 4.30
N TRP A 75 -3.79 0.14 3.42
CA TRP A 75 -3.97 0.71 2.10
C TRP A 75 -4.59 2.10 2.18
N LEU A 76 -5.61 2.27 3.02
CA LEU A 76 -6.22 3.57 3.27
C LEU A 76 -5.21 4.54 3.89
N SER A 77 -4.51 4.11 4.93
CA SER A 77 -3.51 4.90 5.66
C SER A 77 -2.36 5.37 4.74
N ALA A 78 -1.89 4.50 3.84
CA ALA A 78 -0.90 4.86 2.83
C ALA A 78 -1.47 5.84 1.79
N ALA A 79 -2.71 5.63 1.33
CA ALA A 79 -3.34 6.50 0.36
C ALA A 79 -3.53 7.93 0.87
N GLU A 80 -4.00 8.07 2.10
CA GLU A 80 -4.13 9.37 2.73
C GLU A 80 -2.79 10.11 2.81
N ARG A 81 -1.72 9.41 3.21
CA ARG A 81 -0.38 10.01 3.28
C ARG A 81 0.18 10.39 1.91
N ILE A 82 -0.01 9.56 0.89
CA ILE A 82 0.42 9.86 -0.48
C ILE A 82 -0.35 11.07 -1.02
N LEU A 83 -1.67 11.14 -0.82
CA LEU A 83 -2.48 12.25 -1.32
C LEU A 83 -2.11 13.58 -0.66
N VAL A 84 -1.76 13.56 0.63
CA VAL A 84 -1.24 14.74 1.33
C VAL A 84 0.18 15.09 0.84
N ALA A 85 1.08 14.11 0.72
CA ALA A 85 2.45 14.32 0.28
C ALA A 85 2.54 14.89 -1.15
N ASP A 86 1.68 14.40 -2.05
CA ASP A 86 1.57 14.86 -3.44
C ASP A 86 0.70 16.14 -3.56
N LYS A 87 0.26 16.71 -2.42
CA LYS A 87 -0.52 17.97 -2.33
C LYS A 87 -1.84 17.92 -3.11
N ILE A 88 -2.43 16.74 -3.23
CA ILE A 88 -3.75 16.53 -3.84
C ILE A 88 -4.87 16.93 -2.86
N ILE A 89 -4.65 16.69 -1.58
CA ILE A 89 -5.46 17.17 -0.45
C ILE A 89 -4.54 17.78 0.61
N THR A 90 -5.09 18.61 1.50
CA THR A 90 -4.34 19.08 2.67
C THR A 90 -4.56 18.19 3.90
N GLU A 91 -3.63 18.27 4.85
CA GLU A 91 -3.75 17.57 6.14
C GLU A 91 -4.99 18.07 6.91
N GLU A 92 -5.26 19.37 6.84
CA GLU A 92 -6.41 20.03 7.45
C GLU A 92 -7.72 19.54 6.82
N GLU A 93 -7.79 19.41 5.49
CA GLU A 93 -8.94 18.85 4.79
C GLU A 93 -9.20 17.40 5.22
N ARG A 94 -8.15 16.57 5.33
CA ARG A 94 -8.27 15.19 5.81
C ARG A 94 -8.82 15.16 7.24
N LYS A 95 -8.19 15.89 8.17
CA LYS A 95 -8.61 15.94 9.58
C LYS A 95 -10.04 16.44 9.74
N HIS A 96 -10.40 17.49 9.01
CA HIS A 96 -11.76 18.01 9.02
C HIS A 96 -12.78 16.95 8.58
N ARG A 97 -12.49 16.18 7.52
CA ARG A 97 -13.38 15.10 7.05
C ARG A 97 -13.50 13.96 8.06
N VAL A 98 -12.40 13.56 8.71
CA VAL A 98 -12.45 12.57 9.79
C VAL A 98 -13.34 13.06 10.93
N GLN A 99 -13.18 14.32 11.34
CA GLN A 99 -13.97 14.92 12.41
C GLN A 99 -15.47 14.96 12.08
N GLU A 100 -15.84 15.33 10.84
CA GLU A 100 -17.24 15.26 10.39
C GLU A 100 -17.84 13.85 10.51
N ILE A 101 -17.06 12.80 10.24
CA ILE A 101 -17.51 11.40 10.38
C ILE A 101 -17.71 11.05 11.87
N LEU A 102 -16.72 11.36 12.72
CA LEU A 102 -16.78 11.05 14.15
C LEU A 102 -17.94 11.77 14.85
N GLU A 103 -18.30 12.96 14.39
CA GLU A 103 -19.40 13.76 14.94
C GLU A 103 -20.76 13.44 14.29
N GLY A 104 -20.81 12.47 13.37
CA GLY A 104 -22.05 12.07 12.68
C GLY A 104 -22.62 13.14 11.75
N ARG A 105 -21.80 14.13 11.36
CA ARG A 105 -22.20 15.21 10.44
C ARG A 105 -21.84 14.92 8.98
N TYR A 106 -21.13 13.83 8.73
CA TYR A 106 -20.77 13.41 7.39
C TYR A 106 -22.02 13.17 6.54
N THR A 107 -22.02 13.79 5.36
CA THR A 107 -23.02 13.54 4.32
C THR A 107 -22.31 13.18 3.03
N ASP A 108 -22.88 12.21 2.29
CA ASP A 108 -22.39 11.85 0.97
C ASP A 108 -22.55 13.05 0.04
N ARG A 109 -21.43 13.48 -0.54
CA ARG A 109 -21.40 14.58 -1.49
C ARG A 109 -21.59 14.03 -2.90
N LYS A 110 -22.34 14.76 -3.73
CA LYS A 110 -22.46 14.40 -5.15
C LYS A 110 -21.07 14.36 -5.78
N PRO A 111 -20.71 13.29 -6.50
CA PRO A 111 -19.40 13.20 -7.13
C PRO A 111 -19.23 14.32 -8.15
N SER A 112 -18.09 15.00 -8.10
CA SER A 112 -17.74 16.08 -9.04
C SER A 112 -17.48 15.58 -10.46
N ARG A 113 -17.19 14.28 -10.59
CA ARG A 113 -16.94 13.60 -11.85
C ARG A 113 -17.47 12.17 -11.76
N LYS A 114 -18.08 11.71 -12.85
CA LYS A 114 -18.39 10.30 -13.06
C LYS A 114 -17.37 9.72 -14.05
N PHE A 115 -16.88 8.53 -13.75
CA PHE A 115 -16.08 7.74 -14.69
C PHE A 115 -17.01 6.81 -15.44
N ASP A 116 -16.78 6.68 -16.74
CA ASP A 116 -17.48 5.70 -17.56
C ASP A 116 -16.99 4.27 -17.22
N PRO A 117 -17.86 3.25 -17.18
CA PRO A 117 -17.44 1.88 -16.84
C PRO A 117 -16.27 1.36 -17.67
N ALA A 118 -16.20 1.67 -18.96
CA ALA A 118 -15.09 1.23 -19.81
C ALA A 118 -13.76 1.92 -19.43
N GLN A 119 -13.81 3.13 -18.87
CA GLN A 119 -12.60 3.79 -18.33
C GLN A 119 -12.10 3.10 -17.07
N ILE A 120 -13.02 2.60 -16.23
CA ILE A 120 -12.68 1.88 -15.00
C ILE A 120 -12.09 0.51 -15.36
N GLU A 121 -12.72 -0.22 -16.29
CA GLU A 121 -12.24 -1.50 -16.76
C GLU A 121 -10.82 -1.40 -17.34
N LYS A 122 -10.59 -0.43 -18.24
CA LYS A 122 -9.26 -0.15 -18.78
C LYS A 122 -8.22 0.21 -17.72
N ALA A 123 -8.64 0.87 -16.62
CA ALA A 123 -7.75 1.15 -15.51
C ALA A 123 -7.32 -0.11 -14.77
N ILE A 124 -8.28 -1.01 -14.55
CA ILE A 124 -8.06 -2.28 -13.87
C ILE A 124 -7.19 -3.18 -14.75
N GLU A 125 -7.43 -3.21 -16.06
CA GLU A 125 -6.58 -3.92 -17.02
C GLU A 125 -5.13 -3.43 -16.94
N ARG A 126 -4.92 -2.11 -16.90
CA ARG A 126 -3.59 -1.50 -16.77
C ARG A 126 -2.88 -1.83 -15.45
N LEU A 127 -3.62 -2.05 -14.36
CA LEU A 127 -3.03 -2.54 -13.12
C LEU A 127 -2.41 -3.93 -13.30
N HIS A 128 -2.92 -4.73 -14.24
CA HIS A 128 -2.43 -6.07 -14.54
C HIS A 128 -1.45 -6.10 -15.73
N GLU A 129 -1.26 -4.99 -16.45
CA GLU A 129 -0.28 -4.92 -17.54
C GLU A 129 1.14 -5.06 -16.96
N PRO A 130 1.90 -6.10 -17.36
CA PRO A 130 3.28 -6.27 -16.92
C PRO A 130 4.09 -5.07 -17.41
N HIS A 131 4.64 -4.31 -16.47
CA HIS A 131 5.57 -3.25 -16.82
C HIS A 131 6.91 -3.90 -17.15
N SER A 132 7.51 -3.51 -18.29
CA SER A 132 8.86 -3.96 -18.64
C SER A 132 9.82 -3.53 -17.54
N LEU A 133 10.50 -4.50 -16.91
CA LEU A 133 11.57 -4.27 -15.95
C LEU A 133 12.90 -3.96 -16.63
N ALA A 134 12.95 -3.92 -17.97
CA ALA A 134 14.14 -3.57 -18.71
C ALA A 134 14.43 -2.06 -18.55
N LEU A 135 15.24 -1.75 -17.55
CA LEU A 135 15.79 -0.42 -17.35
C LEU A 135 17.06 -0.29 -18.21
N PRO A 136 17.28 0.84 -18.90
CA PRO A 136 18.58 1.11 -19.49
C PRO A 136 19.63 1.15 -18.38
N GLY A 137 20.69 0.37 -18.52
CA GLY A 137 21.67 0.20 -17.44
C GLY A 137 22.95 -0.46 -17.94
N ALA A 138 23.91 -0.57 -17.02
CA ALA A 138 25.13 -1.33 -17.25
C ALA A 138 24.82 -2.81 -17.43
N GLU A 139 25.73 -3.53 -18.07
CA GLU A 139 25.70 -4.99 -18.11
C GLU A 139 25.66 -5.56 -16.68
N PRO A 140 24.98 -6.70 -16.44
CA PRO A 140 24.89 -7.30 -15.12
C PRO A 140 26.27 -7.59 -14.51
N SER A 141 26.46 -7.24 -13.24
CA SER A 141 27.72 -7.46 -12.52
C SER A 141 27.99 -8.93 -12.14
N PHE A 142 26.99 -9.80 -12.25
CA PHE A 142 27.05 -11.20 -11.82
C PHE A 142 26.50 -12.14 -12.90
N SER A 143 26.98 -13.38 -12.88
CA SER A 143 26.57 -14.47 -13.78
C SER A 143 25.93 -15.63 -13.01
N LEU A 144 25.19 -16.48 -13.74
CA LEU A 144 24.62 -17.70 -13.18
C LEU A 144 25.73 -18.62 -12.65
N GLY A 145 25.62 -19.02 -11.37
CA GLY A 145 26.58 -19.88 -10.69
C GLY A 145 27.58 -19.14 -9.81
N ASP A 146 27.62 -17.81 -9.86
CA ASP A 146 28.45 -17.01 -8.96
C ASP A 146 28.00 -17.20 -7.50
N LYS A 147 28.99 -17.33 -6.61
CA LYS A 147 28.76 -17.32 -5.16
C LYS A 147 28.93 -15.89 -4.67
N ASN A 148 27.82 -15.29 -4.27
CA ASN A 148 27.76 -13.93 -3.76
C ASN A 148 27.37 -13.94 -2.29
N GLN A 149 27.73 -12.87 -1.60
CA GLN A 149 27.30 -12.60 -0.23
C GLN A 149 26.47 -11.32 -0.26
N SER A 150 25.33 -11.32 0.41
CA SER A 150 24.56 -10.11 0.69
C SER A 150 25.40 -9.16 1.54
N GLU A 151 25.28 -7.87 1.26
CA GLU A 151 25.85 -6.86 2.16
C GLU A 151 24.96 -6.74 3.40
N GLU A 152 25.59 -6.59 4.57
CA GLU A 152 24.89 -6.16 5.78
C GLU A 152 24.43 -4.71 5.55
N TYR A 153 23.11 -4.50 5.59
CA TYR A 153 22.48 -3.31 5.04
C TYR A 153 21.30 -2.88 5.89
N GLU A 154 21.47 -1.82 6.67
CA GLU A 154 20.44 -1.21 7.54
C GLU A 154 20.03 0.20 7.03
N PRO A 155 19.30 0.30 5.90
CA PRO A 155 18.92 1.60 5.36
C PRO A 155 17.74 2.21 6.13
N ALA A 156 17.83 3.53 6.36
CA ALA A 156 16.74 4.30 6.97
C ALA A 156 15.49 4.46 6.06
N GLY A 157 15.52 3.98 4.82
CA GLY A 157 14.43 4.07 3.84
C GLY A 157 13.84 2.71 3.46
N THR A 158 12.88 2.68 2.53
CA THR A 158 12.34 1.42 1.99
C THR A 158 13.40 0.67 1.20
N HIS A 159 13.52 -0.63 1.46
CA HIS A 159 14.34 -1.58 0.71
C HIS A 159 13.56 -2.89 0.59
N THR A 160 14.11 -3.80 -0.22
CA THR A 160 13.54 -5.12 -0.47
C THR A 160 14.48 -6.25 -0.04
N VAL A 161 15.47 -5.92 0.81
CA VAL A 161 16.41 -6.88 1.42
C VAL A 161 15.82 -7.31 2.75
N PRO A 162 15.30 -8.55 2.90
CA PRO A 162 14.77 -9.02 4.17
C PRO A 162 15.89 -9.32 5.16
N GLU A 163 15.66 -9.08 6.45
CA GLU A 163 16.63 -9.30 7.54
C GLU A 163 17.15 -10.74 7.58
N ILE A 164 16.31 -11.74 7.27
CA ILE A 164 16.72 -13.16 7.24
C ILE A 164 17.79 -13.47 6.17
N CYS A 165 17.96 -12.58 5.20
CA CYS A 165 18.92 -12.74 4.10
C CYS A 165 20.23 -11.97 4.33
N ALA A 166 20.31 -11.12 5.35
CA ALA A 166 21.53 -10.44 5.78
C ALA A 166 22.34 -11.35 6.72
#